data_AF-A0A8J8TM17-F1
#
_entry.id   AF-A0A8J8TM17-F1
#
_cell.length_a   1.000
_cell.length_b   1.000
_cell.length_c   1.000
_cell.angle_alpha   90.00
_cell.angle_beta   90.00
_cell.angle_gamma   90.00
#
_symmetry.space_group_name_H-M   'P 1'
#
loop_
_entity.id
_entity.type
_entity.pdbx_description
1 polymer ?
#
loop_
_entity_poly.entity_id
_entity_poly.type
_entity_poly.pdbx_seq_one_letter_code
_entity_poly.pdbx_strand_id
1 'polypeptide(L)'
;MIRSQLGIKERDDYLSASILNSIIEPYNEDELRDLIKGRSVAVIGAGPQLINVDKVKEEVIISADGATNYLVQKGIYPDVVVTDLDGITVFPKNTIYVVLAHGDNINLLHKVKEMRRVIPTAQVQPFGKMKLYGGFTDGDRAVVLARYMDAKEIKLYAMDFTSGVIGRYSKPGFSEDVPASMIKRKKLEVARMIIEKVLNYEI
;
A
#
# COMPACT_ATOMS: atom_id res chain seq x y z
N MET A 1 -0.73 10.17 -20.22
CA MET A 1 0.73 10.36 -20.33
C MET A 1 1.51 9.35 -19.49
N ILE A 2 1.26 9.20 -18.17
CA ILE A 2 1.97 8.23 -17.29
C ILE A 2 1.65 6.75 -17.60
N ARG A 3 0.36 6.39 -17.78
CA ARG A 3 -0.05 5.00 -18.06
C ARG A 3 0.68 4.39 -19.26
N SER A 4 0.74 5.12 -20.37
CA SER A 4 1.44 4.69 -21.60
C SER A 4 2.95 4.54 -21.41
N GLN A 5 3.60 5.41 -20.63
CA GLN A 5 5.04 5.33 -20.36
C GLN A 5 5.42 4.14 -19.46
N LEU A 6 4.47 3.61 -18.69
CA LEU A 6 4.67 2.51 -17.75
C LEU A 6 4.01 1.20 -18.20
N GLY A 7 3.41 1.18 -19.41
CA GLY A 7 2.76 -0.01 -19.96
C GLY A 7 1.45 -0.41 -19.27
N ILE A 8 0.84 0.49 -18.49
CA ILE A 8 -0.39 0.22 -17.73
C ILE A 8 -1.58 0.21 -18.69
N LYS A 9 -2.27 -0.92 -18.80
CA LYS A 9 -3.46 -1.11 -19.62
C LYS A 9 -4.71 -0.95 -18.77
N GLU A 10 -5.43 0.15 -18.98
CA GLU A 10 -6.68 0.44 -18.27
C GLU A 10 -7.71 -0.70 -18.34
N ARG A 11 -7.79 -1.40 -19.47
CA ARG A 11 -8.67 -2.58 -19.62
C ARG A 11 -8.36 -3.66 -18.59
N ASP A 12 -7.08 -3.91 -18.32
CA ASP A 12 -6.65 -4.98 -17.42
C ASP A 12 -6.96 -4.58 -15.96
N ASP A 13 -6.85 -3.29 -15.63
CA ASP A 13 -7.30 -2.77 -14.33
C ASP A 13 -8.84 -2.89 -14.15
N TYR A 14 -9.65 -2.60 -15.17
CA TYR A 14 -11.10 -2.83 -15.11
C TYR A 14 -11.44 -4.31 -14.92
N LEU A 15 -10.72 -5.21 -15.60
CA LEU A 15 -10.89 -6.65 -15.42
C LEU A 15 -10.55 -7.08 -13.99
N SER A 16 -9.39 -6.65 -13.48
CA SER A 16 -8.96 -6.92 -12.11
C SER A 16 -9.97 -6.42 -11.08
N ALA A 17 -10.43 -5.17 -11.24
CA ALA A 17 -11.43 -4.56 -10.38
C ALA A 17 -12.78 -5.31 -10.43
N SER A 18 -13.19 -5.78 -11.61
CA SER A 18 -14.43 -6.54 -11.77
C SER A 18 -14.38 -7.88 -11.05
N ILE A 19 -13.24 -8.57 -11.13
CA ILE A 19 -13.01 -9.83 -10.42
C ILE A 19 -13.01 -9.57 -8.92
N LEU A 20 -12.22 -8.60 -8.44
CA LEU A 20 -12.12 -8.30 -7.01
C LEU A 20 -13.50 -7.93 -6.43
N ASN A 21 -14.26 -7.06 -7.10
CA ASN A 21 -15.62 -6.68 -6.71
C ASN A 21 -16.58 -7.87 -6.55
N SER A 22 -16.37 -8.93 -7.36
CA SER A 22 -17.23 -10.11 -7.39
C SER A 22 -16.89 -11.14 -6.31
N ILE A 23 -15.65 -11.18 -5.80
CA ILE A 23 -15.19 -12.22 -4.87
C ILE A 23 -15.11 -11.78 -3.40
N ILE A 24 -15.14 -10.47 -3.15
CA ILE A 24 -15.09 -9.92 -1.79
C ILE A 24 -16.48 -9.69 -1.22
N GLU A 25 -16.60 -9.78 0.09
CA GLU A 25 -17.74 -9.24 0.81
C GLU A 25 -17.56 -7.75 1.09
N PRO A 26 -18.64 -6.94 1.14
CA PRO A 26 -18.56 -5.56 1.57
C PRO A 26 -17.97 -5.46 2.98
N TYR A 27 -17.01 -4.56 3.18
CA TYR A 27 -16.54 -4.17 4.51
C TYR A 27 -16.82 -2.70 4.76
N ASN A 28 -17.09 -2.36 6.02
CA ASN A 28 -17.47 -1.02 6.41
C ASN A 28 -16.26 -0.07 6.39
N GLU A 29 -16.33 0.96 5.55
CA GLU A 29 -15.32 2.01 5.48
C GLU A 29 -15.29 2.89 6.75
N ASP A 30 -16.42 2.99 7.46
CA ASP A 30 -16.50 3.77 8.70
C ASP A 30 -15.59 3.20 9.78
N GLU A 31 -15.41 1.87 9.84
CA GLU A 31 -14.45 1.25 10.78
C GLU A 31 -13.00 1.67 10.49
N LEU A 32 -12.64 1.81 9.21
CA LEU A 32 -11.32 2.33 8.82
C LEU A 32 -11.18 3.82 9.17
N ARG A 33 -12.25 4.61 8.96
CA ARG A 33 -12.25 6.03 9.31
C ARG A 33 -12.11 6.23 10.81
N ASP A 34 -12.88 5.51 11.63
CA ASP A 34 -12.82 5.60 13.10
C ASP A 34 -11.49 5.13 13.67
N LEU A 35 -10.82 4.20 12.99
CA LEU A 35 -9.48 3.75 13.35
C LEU A 35 -8.44 4.87 13.15
N ILE A 36 -8.51 5.63 12.05
CA ILE A 36 -7.45 6.59 11.66
C ILE A 36 -7.74 8.02 12.14
N LYS A 37 -9.01 8.45 12.13
CA LYS A 37 -9.40 9.85 12.33
C LYS A 37 -8.87 10.41 13.65
N GLY A 38 -8.16 11.53 13.56
CA GLY A 38 -7.61 12.24 14.72
C GLY A 38 -6.43 11.55 15.41
N ARG A 39 -5.92 10.43 14.87
CA ARG A 39 -4.79 9.68 15.46
C ARG A 39 -3.46 9.99 14.75
N SER A 40 -2.38 9.74 15.46
CA SER A 40 -1.03 9.66 14.87
C SER A 40 -0.87 8.35 14.10
N VAL A 41 -0.35 8.43 12.87
CA VAL A 41 -0.26 7.29 11.95
C VAL A 41 1.18 7.08 11.49
N ALA A 42 1.70 5.87 11.64
CA ALA A 42 2.92 5.44 10.99
C ALA A 42 2.59 4.79 9.64
N VAL A 43 3.19 5.30 8.56
CA VAL A 43 3.15 4.65 7.24
C VAL A 43 4.51 4.02 6.98
N ILE A 44 4.53 2.70 6.82
CA ILE A 44 5.75 1.91 6.76
C ILE A 44 5.91 1.27 5.38
N GLY A 45 6.93 1.73 4.65
CA GLY A 45 7.33 1.21 3.34
C GLY A 45 8.32 0.04 3.42
N ALA A 46 8.63 -0.51 2.24
CA ALA A 46 9.60 -1.60 2.08
C ALA A 46 10.98 -1.13 1.57
N GLY A 47 11.39 0.09 1.93
CA GLY A 47 12.73 0.60 1.66
C GLY A 47 13.83 -0.12 2.44
N PRO A 48 15.12 0.06 2.08
CA PRO A 48 16.24 -0.64 2.70
C PRO A 48 16.36 -0.37 4.22
N GLN A 49 15.87 0.77 4.70
CA GLN A 49 15.87 1.11 6.13
C GLN A 49 14.84 0.33 6.95
N LEU A 50 13.98 -0.48 6.33
CA LEU A 50 12.93 -1.25 7.02
C LEU A 50 13.49 -2.13 8.13
N ILE A 51 14.69 -2.69 7.94
CA ILE A 51 15.36 -3.52 8.94
C ILE A 51 15.67 -2.79 10.27
N ASN A 52 15.64 -1.46 10.26
CA ASN A 52 15.85 -0.63 11.46
C ASN A 52 14.53 -0.27 12.17
N VAL A 53 13.38 -0.71 11.65
CA VAL A 53 12.06 -0.45 12.24
C VAL A 53 11.77 -1.51 13.30
N ASP A 54 12.28 -1.29 14.51
CA ASP A 54 12.05 -2.19 15.65
C ASP A 54 10.95 -1.72 16.61
N LYS A 55 10.58 -0.43 16.55
CA LYS A 55 9.53 0.17 17.37
C LYS A 55 8.80 1.26 16.60
N VAL A 56 7.49 1.31 16.78
CA VAL A 56 6.59 2.32 16.20
C VAL A 56 5.87 2.98 17.37
N LYS A 57 5.79 4.32 17.39
CA LYS A 57 5.25 5.07 18.54
C LYS A 57 3.84 5.60 18.28
N GLU A 58 3.48 5.63 17.01
CA GLU A 58 2.22 6.15 16.50
C GLU A 58 1.08 5.18 16.84
N GLU A 59 -0.12 5.73 16.99
CA GLU A 59 -1.30 4.99 17.48
C GLU A 59 -1.87 4.01 16.45
N VAL A 60 -1.62 4.24 15.16
CA VAL A 60 -2.07 3.39 14.05
C VAL A 60 -0.89 3.08 13.14
N ILE A 61 -0.76 1.83 12.76
CA ILE A 61 0.28 1.34 11.86
C ILE A 61 -0.36 0.95 10.52
N ILE A 62 0.04 1.64 9.45
CA ILE A 62 -0.27 1.27 8.08
C ILE A 62 0.99 0.74 7.40
N SER A 63 1.00 -0.53 7.00
CA SER A 63 2.10 -1.11 6.24
C SER A 63 1.78 -1.17 4.74
N ALA A 64 2.80 -0.90 3.93
CA ALA A 64 2.73 -1.07 2.49
C ALA A 64 3.21 -2.46 2.10
N ASP A 65 2.28 -3.29 1.65
CA ASP A 65 2.49 -4.56 0.97
C ASP A 65 3.54 -5.46 1.66
N GLY A 66 4.69 -5.75 1.03
CA GLY A 66 5.72 -6.63 1.56
C GLY A 66 6.39 -6.17 2.87
N ALA A 67 6.27 -4.88 3.25
CA ALA A 67 6.73 -4.39 4.55
C ALA A 67 6.04 -5.14 5.72
N THR A 68 4.80 -5.58 5.50
CA THR A 68 4.01 -6.40 6.43
C THR A 68 4.75 -7.66 6.86
N ASN A 69 5.46 -8.32 5.92
CA ASN A 69 6.17 -9.57 6.19
C ASN A 69 7.25 -9.37 7.26
N TYR A 70 8.02 -8.29 7.17
CA TYR A 70 9.05 -7.95 8.15
C TYR A 70 8.46 -7.57 9.51
N LEU A 71 7.42 -6.71 9.51
CA LEU A 71 6.81 -6.23 10.74
C LEU A 71 6.25 -7.41 11.55
N VAL A 72 5.54 -8.33 10.90
CA VAL A 72 4.99 -9.53 11.55
C VAL A 72 6.11 -10.44 12.06
N GLN A 73 7.21 -10.60 11.30
CA GLN A 73 8.39 -11.33 11.76
C GLN A 73 8.98 -10.73 13.06
N LYS A 74 8.89 -9.41 13.25
CA LYS A 74 9.31 -8.69 14.45
C LYS A 74 8.24 -8.62 15.55
N GLY A 75 7.08 -9.26 15.35
CA GLY A 75 5.96 -9.20 16.29
C GLY A 75 5.21 -7.86 16.29
N ILE A 76 5.41 -7.04 15.28
CA ILE A 76 4.68 -5.78 15.05
C ILE A 76 3.55 -6.08 14.07
N TYR A 77 2.30 -5.92 14.49
CA TYR A 77 1.13 -6.23 13.67
C TYR A 77 0.48 -4.93 13.18
N PRO A 78 0.45 -4.69 11.85
CA PRO A 78 -0.20 -3.50 11.29
C PRO A 78 -1.71 -3.52 11.50
N ASP A 79 -2.29 -2.36 11.84
CA ASP A 79 -3.74 -2.19 11.91
C ASP A 79 -4.35 -2.16 10.50
N VAL A 80 -3.62 -1.59 9.54
CA VAL A 80 -3.99 -1.50 8.13
C VAL A 80 -2.85 -1.98 7.24
N VAL A 81 -3.18 -2.72 6.19
CA VAL A 81 -2.27 -3.08 5.11
C VAL A 81 -2.79 -2.49 3.81
N VAL A 82 -1.96 -1.74 3.09
CA VAL A 82 -2.23 -1.30 1.71
C VAL A 82 -1.40 -2.15 0.77
N THR A 83 -2.02 -2.81 -0.21
CA THR A 83 -1.32 -3.83 -1.03
C THR A 83 -1.97 -4.05 -2.39
N ASP A 84 -1.16 -4.29 -3.42
CA ASP A 84 -1.56 -4.83 -4.71
C ASP A 84 -1.39 -6.37 -4.81
N LEU A 85 -1.09 -6.99 -3.67
CA LEU A 85 -0.89 -8.41 -3.40
C LEU A 85 0.43 -9.02 -3.87
N ASP A 86 1.34 -8.26 -4.49
CA ASP A 86 2.54 -8.83 -5.11
C ASP A 86 3.70 -9.11 -4.14
N GLY A 87 3.82 -8.37 -3.02
CA GLY A 87 4.86 -8.54 -2.02
C GLY A 87 4.42 -9.10 -0.68
N ILE A 88 3.15 -9.00 -0.31
CA ILE A 88 2.64 -9.60 0.93
C ILE A 88 2.51 -11.13 0.87
N THR A 89 2.97 -11.80 1.93
CA THR A 89 2.90 -13.26 2.10
C THR A 89 2.29 -13.71 3.44
N VAL A 90 2.09 -12.79 4.39
CA VAL A 90 1.47 -13.06 5.70
C VAL A 90 0.21 -12.23 5.87
N PHE A 91 -0.82 -12.80 6.50
CA PHE A 91 -2.14 -12.16 6.64
C PHE A 91 -2.61 -12.15 8.11
N PRO A 92 -2.18 -11.17 8.93
CA PRO A 92 -2.69 -11.03 10.30
C PRO A 92 -4.22 -10.89 10.37
N LYS A 93 -4.84 -11.52 11.37
CA LYS A 93 -6.31 -11.64 11.47
C LYS A 93 -7.03 -10.35 11.84
N ASN A 94 -6.37 -9.47 12.60
CA ASN A 94 -6.96 -8.24 13.15
C ASN A 94 -6.52 -6.99 12.37
N THR A 95 -6.42 -7.13 11.05
CA THR A 95 -5.92 -6.09 10.14
C THR A 95 -7.00 -5.76 9.11
N ILE A 96 -7.14 -4.48 8.77
CA ILE A 96 -7.95 -4.02 7.63
C ILE A 96 -7.05 -4.00 6.40
N TYR A 97 -7.46 -4.68 5.33
CA TYR A 97 -6.72 -4.75 4.08
C TYR A 97 -7.35 -3.80 3.05
N VAL A 98 -6.58 -2.81 2.60
CA VAL A 98 -6.94 -1.93 1.50
C VAL A 98 -6.25 -2.46 0.25
N VAL A 99 -6.99 -3.21 -0.55
CA VAL A 99 -6.43 -4.02 -1.64
C VAL A 99 -6.62 -3.30 -2.97
N LEU A 100 -5.54 -3.09 -3.72
CA LEU A 100 -5.60 -2.57 -5.08
C LEU A 100 -5.82 -3.72 -6.07
N ALA A 101 -6.91 -3.64 -6.82
CA ALA A 101 -7.10 -4.46 -8.01
C ALA A 101 -6.24 -3.93 -9.16
N HIS A 102 -5.00 -4.42 -9.26
CA HIS A 102 -4.07 -4.07 -10.33
C HIS A 102 -4.15 -5.09 -11.47
N GLY A 103 -4.11 -4.64 -12.73
CA GLY A 103 -4.20 -5.51 -13.92
C GLY A 103 -3.09 -6.57 -14.00
N ASP A 104 -1.88 -6.24 -13.56
CA ASP A 104 -0.74 -7.17 -13.57
C ASP A 104 -0.87 -8.31 -12.54
N ASN A 105 -1.70 -8.12 -11.50
CA ASN A 105 -1.77 -9.01 -10.33
C ASN A 105 -3.09 -9.77 -10.24
N ILE A 106 -3.84 -9.90 -11.35
CA ILE A 106 -5.14 -10.60 -11.39
C ILE A 106 -5.03 -12.03 -10.83
N ASN A 107 -3.94 -12.74 -11.14
CA ASN A 107 -3.70 -14.10 -10.65
C ASN A 107 -3.49 -14.17 -9.13
N LEU A 108 -3.20 -13.05 -8.45
CA LEU A 108 -2.98 -12.97 -7.02
C LEU A 108 -4.25 -12.62 -6.22
N LEU A 109 -5.34 -12.23 -6.89
CA LEU A 109 -6.60 -11.84 -6.23
C LEU A 109 -7.18 -12.93 -5.32
N HIS A 110 -6.86 -14.20 -5.56
CA HIS A 110 -7.28 -15.30 -4.68
C HIS A 110 -6.78 -15.17 -3.23
N LYS A 111 -5.69 -14.42 -2.99
CA LYS A 111 -5.14 -14.16 -1.66
C LYS A 111 -6.12 -13.44 -0.73
N VAL A 112 -7.09 -12.69 -1.27
CA VAL A 112 -8.08 -11.99 -0.44
C VAL A 112 -8.97 -12.93 0.38
N LYS A 113 -8.99 -14.24 0.06
CA LYS A 113 -9.68 -15.26 0.86
C LYS A 113 -9.06 -15.47 2.24
N GLU A 114 -7.78 -15.11 2.41
CA GLU A 114 -7.09 -15.14 3.71
C GLU A 114 -7.43 -13.89 4.56
N MET A 115 -8.11 -12.90 3.97
CA MET A 115 -8.41 -11.61 4.58
C MET A 115 -9.88 -11.54 4.98
N ARG A 116 -10.15 -11.11 6.22
CA ARG A 116 -11.52 -10.96 6.72
C ARG A 116 -12.12 -9.58 6.50
N ARG A 117 -11.29 -8.54 6.43
CA ARG A 117 -11.68 -7.13 6.41
C ARG A 117 -11.03 -6.49 5.19
N VAL A 118 -11.74 -6.46 4.06
CA VAL A 118 -11.17 -6.01 2.78
C VAL A 118 -11.93 -4.79 2.27
N ILE A 119 -11.20 -3.70 2.08
CA ILE A 119 -11.66 -2.51 1.37
C ILE A 119 -11.04 -2.56 -0.03
N PRO A 120 -11.82 -2.85 -1.07
CA PRO A 120 -11.30 -2.94 -2.42
C PRO A 120 -11.06 -1.55 -3.00
N THR A 121 -9.93 -1.39 -3.69
CA THR A 121 -9.58 -0.15 -4.38
C THR A 121 -9.19 -0.44 -5.82
N ALA A 122 -9.37 0.56 -6.68
CA ALA A 122 -8.98 0.50 -8.08
C ALA A 122 -8.20 1.75 -8.47
N GLN A 123 -7.59 1.72 -9.66
CA GLN A 123 -7.03 2.90 -10.32
C GLN A 123 -7.83 3.31 -11.57
N VAL A 124 -9.07 2.83 -11.67
CA VAL A 124 -10.09 3.19 -12.67
C VAL A 124 -11.28 3.85 -11.99
N GLN A 125 -12.26 4.32 -12.79
CA GLN A 125 -13.51 4.88 -12.26
C GLN A 125 -14.14 3.87 -11.27
N PRO A 126 -14.47 4.28 -10.03
CA PRO A 126 -15.02 3.36 -9.04
C PRO A 126 -16.41 2.89 -9.47
N PHE A 127 -16.71 1.62 -9.20
CA PHE A 127 -18.01 0.97 -9.43
C PHE A 127 -18.25 -0.11 -8.38
N GLY A 128 -19.51 -0.44 -8.12
CA GLY A 128 -19.88 -1.44 -7.13
C GLY A 128 -19.28 -1.12 -5.76
N LYS A 129 -18.47 -2.04 -5.24
CA LYS A 129 -17.78 -1.95 -3.94
C LYS A 129 -16.46 -1.18 -4.02
N MET A 130 -15.93 -0.95 -5.23
CA MET A 130 -14.59 -0.40 -5.45
C MET A 130 -14.47 1.06 -4.99
N LYS A 131 -13.39 1.37 -4.27
CA LYS A 131 -13.04 2.71 -3.81
C LYS A 131 -11.88 3.29 -4.64
N LEU A 132 -11.78 4.62 -4.65
CA LEU A 132 -10.70 5.35 -5.30
C LEU A 132 -10.24 6.48 -4.39
N TYR A 133 -9.18 6.24 -3.61
CA TYR A 133 -8.60 7.25 -2.70
C TYR A 133 -7.48 8.07 -3.38
N GLY A 134 -6.79 7.49 -4.36
CA GLY A 134 -5.63 8.09 -5.03
C GLY A 134 -4.34 7.31 -4.76
N GLY A 135 -3.20 7.94 -5.02
CA GLY A 135 -1.86 7.35 -4.94
C GLY A 135 -1.48 6.51 -6.17
N PHE A 136 -0.23 6.07 -6.19
CA PHE A 136 0.43 5.43 -7.31
C PHE A 136 1.04 4.08 -6.92
N THR A 137 1.93 4.04 -5.93
CA THR A 137 2.48 2.84 -5.28
C THR A 137 1.79 2.57 -3.94
N ASP A 138 1.90 1.37 -3.37
CA ASP A 138 1.27 1.05 -2.08
C ASP A 138 1.68 1.99 -0.95
N GLY A 139 2.94 2.43 -0.94
CA GLY A 139 3.47 3.35 0.06
C GLY A 139 2.78 4.73 0.03
N ASP A 140 2.73 5.39 -1.12
CA ASP A 140 2.07 6.70 -1.20
C ASP A 140 0.54 6.57 -1.17
N ARG A 141 -0.03 5.43 -1.61
CA ARG A 141 -1.45 5.11 -1.39
C ARG A 141 -1.79 5.05 0.10
N ALA A 142 -0.92 4.49 0.93
CA ALA A 142 -1.09 4.50 2.38
C ALA A 142 -1.06 5.91 2.98
N VAL A 143 -0.18 6.78 2.49
CA VAL A 143 -0.14 8.20 2.92
C VAL A 143 -1.41 8.95 2.52
N VAL A 144 -1.85 8.79 1.26
CA VAL A 144 -3.08 9.39 0.74
C VAL A 144 -4.28 8.90 1.54
N LEU A 145 -4.35 7.59 1.83
CA LEU A 145 -5.41 7.00 2.63
C LEU A 145 -5.45 7.60 4.05
N ALA A 146 -4.30 7.65 4.74
CA ALA A 146 -4.21 8.21 6.08
C ALA A 146 -4.70 9.67 6.11
N ARG A 147 -4.30 10.47 5.10
CA ARG A 147 -4.77 11.85 4.98
C ARG A 147 -6.27 11.93 4.69
N TYR A 148 -6.79 11.09 3.79
CA TYR A 148 -8.21 11.05 3.43
C TYR A 148 -9.12 10.67 4.61
N MET A 149 -8.59 9.87 5.54
CA MET A 149 -9.28 9.47 6.77
C MET A 149 -9.03 10.42 7.95
N ASP A 150 -8.54 11.63 7.69
CA ASP A 150 -8.33 12.69 8.69
C ASP A 150 -7.34 12.30 9.82
N ALA A 151 -6.25 11.62 9.48
CA ALA A 151 -5.13 11.41 10.41
C ALA A 151 -4.61 12.76 10.95
N LYS A 152 -4.33 12.82 12.26
CA LYS A 152 -3.80 14.02 12.92
C LYS A 152 -2.34 14.29 12.53
N GLU A 153 -1.55 13.23 12.46
CA GLU A 153 -0.13 13.27 12.10
C GLU A 153 0.20 12.01 11.29
N ILE A 154 1.06 12.15 10.28
CA ILE A 154 1.52 11.04 9.46
C ILE A 154 3.04 11.02 9.49
N LYS A 155 3.62 9.90 9.91
CA LYS A 155 5.07 9.71 9.95
C LYS A 155 5.49 8.58 9.04
N LEU A 156 6.50 8.83 8.23
CA LEU A 156 6.99 7.89 7.23
C LEU A 156 8.16 7.07 7.79
N TYR A 157 8.12 5.76 7.57
CA TYR A 157 9.17 4.83 7.93
C TYR A 157 9.58 4.03 6.71
N ALA A 158 10.89 3.86 6.50
CA ALA A 158 11.43 3.04 5.41
C ALA A 158 10.83 3.36 4.03
N MET A 159 10.60 4.65 3.79
CA MET A 159 10.12 5.20 2.52
C MET A 159 11.30 5.92 1.86
N ASP A 160 12.06 5.18 1.05
CA ASP A 160 13.25 5.68 0.37
C ASP A 160 12.94 5.95 -1.10
N PHE A 161 13.08 7.22 -1.50
CA PHE A 161 12.79 7.68 -2.85
C PHE A 161 14.04 8.07 -3.63
N THR A 162 15.21 8.15 -2.99
CA THR A 162 16.38 8.85 -3.54
C THR A 162 17.64 7.99 -3.61
N SER A 163 17.80 6.96 -2.77
CA SER A 163 19.02 6.14 -2.76
C SER A 163 19.22 5.32 -4.04
N GLY A 164 18.14 5.08 -4.80
CA GLY A 164 18.16 4.18 -5.95
C GLY A 164 18.27 2.70 -5.57
N VAL A 165 17.95 2.35 -4.32
CA VAL A 165 17.95 0.98 -3.78
C VAL A 165 16.53 0.56 -3.39
N ILE A 166 16.19 -0.70 -3.64
CA ILE A 166 14.93 -1.33 -3.24
C ILE A 166 15.23 -2.31 -2.10
N GLY A 167 14.49 -2.16 -1.00
CA GLY A 167 14.64 -3.04 0.14
C GLY A 167 14.22 -4.48 -0.19
N ARG A 168 14.89 -5.46 0.42
CA ARG A 168 14.65 -6.89 0.20
C ARG A 168 13.23 -7.37 0.50
N TYR A 169 12.45 -6.60 1.26
CA TYR A 169 11.05 -6.92 1.55
C TYR A 169 10.07 -6.33 0.53
N SER A 170 10.54 -5.63 -0.50
CA SER A 170 9.65 -5.04 -1.52
C SER A 170 9.01 -6.07 -2.43
N LYS A 171 9.60 -7.25 -2.61
CA LYS A 171 9.05 -8.34 -3.44
C LYS A 171 9.44 -9.71 -2.86
N PRO A 172 8.63 -10.76 -3.06
CA PRO A 172 8.99 -12.11 -2.63
C PRO A 172 10.16 -12.59 -3.51
N GLY A 173 11.18 -13.18 -2.88
CA GLY A 173 12.34 -13.73 -3.57
C GLY A 173 13.59 -12.85 -3.57
N PHE A 174 13.51 -11.61 -3.10
CA PHE A 174 14.72 -10.84 -2.80
C PHE A 174 15.34 -11.32 -1.48
N SER A 175 16.59 -11.78 -1.53
CA SER A 175 17.38 -12.14 -0.34
C SER A 175 18.13 -10.93 0.26
N GLU A 176 18.39 -9.92 -0.56
CA GLU A 176 19.16 -8.73 -0.24
C GLU A 176 18.55 -7.49 -0.90
N ASP A 177 19.03 -6.31 -0.51
CA ASP A 177 18.62 -5.06 -1.13
C ASP A 177 19.21 -4.98 -2.54
N VAL A 178 18.43 -4.50 -3.50
CA VAL A 178 18.81 -4.52 -4.92
C VAL A 178 18.74 -3.13 -5.55
N PRO A 179 19.55 -2.83 -6.58
CA PRO A 179 19.43 -1.59 -7.33
C PRO A 179 18.04 -1.42 -7.95
N ALA A 180 17.45 -0.24 -7.80
CA ALA A 180 16.16 0.10 -8.41
C ALA A 180 16.30 0.21 -9.93
N SER A 181 15.44 -0.52 -10.65
CA SER A 181 15.32 -0.38 -12.11
C SER A 181 14.89 1.03 -12.50
N MET A 182 15.16 1.44 -13.75
CA MET A 182 14.75 2.75 -14.27
C MET A 182 13.24 2.99 -14.14
N ILE A 183 12.43 1.96 -14.35
CA ILE A 183 10.97 2.04 -14.19
C ILE A 183 10.63 2.28 -12.73
N LYS A 184 11.21 1.51 -11.79
CA LYS A 184 10.93 1.65 -10.36
C LYS A 184 11.36 3.02 -9.84
N ARG A 185 12.49 3.57 -10.30
CA ARG A 185 12.94 4.94 -9.97
C ARG A 185 11.89 5.99 -10.36
N LYS A 186 11.36 5.92 -11.58
CA LYS A 186 10.27 6.81 -12.04
C LYS A 186 9.00 6.64 -11.19
N LYS A 187 8.65 5.40 -10.82
CA LYS A 187 7.50 5.16 -9.92
C LYS A 187 7.71 5.82 -8.55
N LEU A 188 8.92 5.72 -7.99
CA LEU A 188 9.27 6.33 -6.70
C LEU A 188 9.30 7.86 -6.76
N GLU A 189 9.75 8.44 -7.87
CA GLU A 189 9.70 9.89 -8.09
C GLU A 189 8.25 10.41 -8.09
N VAL A 190 7.35 9.73 -8.80
CA VAL A 190 5.91 10.06 -8.79
C VAL A 190 5.32 9.90 -7.38
N ALA A 191 5.64 8.82 -6.68
CA ALA A 191 5.20 8.59 -5.31
C ALA A 191 5.66 9.72 -4.36
N ARG A 192 6.93 10.14 -4.46
CA ARG A 192 7.50 11.26 -3.70
C ARG A 192 6.73 12.55 -3.95
N MET A 193 6.51 12.92 -5.22
CA MET A 193 5.73 14.11 -5.58
C MET A 193 4.30 14.09 -5.03
N ILE A 194 3.65 12.92 -5.02
CA ILE A 194 2.31 12.75 -4.44
C ILE A 194 2.37 13.01 -2.93
N ILE A 195 3.33 12.40 -2.24
CA ILE A 195 3.47 12.54 -0.78
C ILE A 195 3.77 13.98 -0.40
N GLU A 196 4.70 14.65 -1.07
CA GLU A 196 5.02 16.07 -0.81
C GLU A 196 3.79 16.96 -0.96
N LYS A 197 2.99 16.73 -2.02
CA LYS A 197 1.74 17.45 -2.26
C LYS A 197 0.67 17.16 -1.20
N VAL A 198 0.56 15.90 -0.77
CA VAL A 198 -0.42 15.50 0.26
C VAL A 198 -0.01 16.08 1.60
N LEU A 199 1.27 16.01 1.95
CA LEU A 199 1.76 16.39 3.26
C LEU A 199 2.08 17.89 3.41
N ASN A 200 2.20 18.63 2.30
CA ASN A 200 2.59 20.04 2.24
C ASN A 200 4.00 20.30 2.79
N TYR A 201 4.95 19.37 2.60
CA TYR A 201 6.38 19.55 2.90
C TYR A 201 7.27 18.64 2.02
N GLU A 202 8.53 19.01 1.82
CA GLU A 202 9.50 18.27 0.98
C GLU A 202 10.10 17.06 1.72
N ILE A 203 10.30 15.94 0.99
CA ILE A 203 10.84 14.67 1.51
C ILE A 203 11.92 14.05 0.62
#